data_AF-A0A1X7V5E9-F1
#
_entry.id   AF-A0A1X7V5E9-F1
#
_cell.length_a   1.000
_cell.length_b   1.000
_cell.length_c   1.000
_cell.angle_alpha   90.00
_cell.angle_beta   90.00
_cell.angle_gamma   90.00
#
_symmetry.space_group_name_H-M   'P 1'
#
loop_
_entity.id
_entity.type
_entity.pdbx_description
1 polymer ?
#
loop_
_entity_poly.entity_id
_entity_poly.type
_entity_poly.pdbx_seq_one_letter_code
_entity_poly.pdbx_strand_id
1 'polypeptide(L)'
;MLGKVLKFCKKYNILKYKSASNEFCSVAHEEYMSFIAKHPLKSSNIPVVMAPIYLYSDDMSGNRSKKWNKFDAWCTSLACLPKEYAQDIYLLCCSNRTNAVQMSEPLVNDLLSLEKGICVYDYLTKSDILVLAPVISILCNNVVNHLGSTAIKLCRICNTSDGSVIGQLRSKENELKSMAMIAAEPTEQRKNILRKTYGLRENPNPLFKLSVDFFKSTPVESLHTILLGACKYLLRQFMKDRSSAEKKKYWLESMLSHIVAFHVGSQEILLTITSFLLGGI
;
A
#
# COMPACT_ATOMS: atom_id res chain seq x y z
N MET A 1 -2.80 -2.74 -16.91
CA MET A 1 -3.25 -1.84 -15.82
C MET A 1 -3.40 -0.39 -16.30
N LEU A 2 -2.59 0.05 -17.28
CA LEU A 2 -2.70 1.36 -17.94
C LEU A 2 -4.14 1.80 -18.27
N GLY A 3 -4.95 0.95 -18.90
CA GLY A 3 -6.33 1.31 -19.26
C GLY A 3 -7.25 1.61 -18.07
N LYS A 4 -6.98 1.06 -16.88
CA LYS A 4 -7.74 1.38 -15.65
C LYS A 4 -7.29 2.72 -15.05
N VAL A 5 -5.98 2.99 -15.06
CA VAL A 5 -5.40 4.28 -14.68
C VAL A 5 -5.88 5.40 -15.61
N LEU A 6 -5.98 5.12 -16.92
CA LEU A 6 -6.53 6.06 -17.89
C LEU A 6 -8.04 6.26 -17.71
N LYS A 7 -8.83 5.20 -17.46
CA LYS A 7 -10.26 5.32 -17.10
C LYS A 7 -10.48 6.17 -15.84
N PHE A 8 -9.57 6.11 -14.88
CA PHE A 8 -9.59 6.90 -13.66
C PHE A 8 -9.28 8.38 -13.92
N CYS A 9 -8.22 8.66 -14.70
CA CYS A 9 -7.94 10.03 -15.15
C CYS A 9 -9.13 10.62 -15.91
N LYS A 10 -9.87 9.79 -16.66
CA LYS A 10 -11.13 10.17 -17.33
C LYS A 10 -12.25 10.49 -16.34
N LYS A 11 -12.40 9.74 -15.23
CA LYS A 11 -13.45 9.97 -14.20
C LYS A 11 -13.29 11.31 -13.49
N TYR A 12 -12.05 11.74 -13.21
CA TYR A 12 -11.74 12.98 -12.51
C TYR A 12 -11.39 14.17 -13.41
N ASN A 13 -11.61 14.04 -14.72
CA ASN A 13 -11.18 15.03 -15.72
C ASN A 13 -9.69 15.40 -15.64
N ILE A 14 -8.85 14.49 -15.13
CA ILE A 14 -7.40 14.65 -15.12
C ILE A 14 -6.85 14.37 -16.53
N LEU A 15 -7.54 13.57 -17.35
CA LEU A 15 -7.24 13.36 -18.77
C LEU A 15 -8.51 12.93 -19.52
N LYS A 16 -8.93 13.66 -20.56
CA LYS A 16 -9.96 13.17 -21.49
C LYS A 16 -9.32 12.51 -22.70
N TYR A 17 -9.30 11.18 -22.73
CA TYR A 17 -8.89 10.40 -23.91
C TYR A 17 -10.09 9.92 -24.72
N LYS A 18 -9.91 9.81 -26.05
CA LYS A 18 -10.89 9.25 -26.97
C LYS A 18 -10.84 7.72 -26.90
N SER A 19 -11.92 7.09 -26.44
CA SER A 19 -12.19 5.67 -26.74
C SER A 19 -12.81 5.60 -28.13
N ALA A 20 -12.57 4.51 -28.87
CA ALA A 20 -13.12 4.28 -30.21
C ALA A 20 -14.66 4.33 -30.30
N SER A 21 -15.36 4.36 -29.16
CA SER A 21 -16.80 4.61 -29.07
C SER A 21 -17.09 6.08 -28.74
N ASN A 22 -17.66 6.78 -29.70
CA ASN A 22 -17.79 8.24 -29.87
C ASN A 22 -18.68 9.00 -28.84
N GLU A 23 -18.77 8.58 -27.58
CA GLU A 23 -19.66 9.21 -26.59
C GLU A 23 -18.91 10.04 -25.53
N PHE A 24 -19.34 11.31 -25.38
CA PHE A 24 -18.72 12.35 -24.57
C PHE A 24 -19.52 12.64 -23.30
N CYS A 25 -18.82 12.89 -22.18
CA CYS A 25 -19.43 13.46 -20.97
C CYS A 25 -18.57 14.65 -20.49
N SER A 26 -19.21 15.75 -20.10
CA SER A 26 -18.59 17.04 -19.81
C SER A 26 -19.00 17.59 -18.46
N VAL A 27 -18.02 17.78 -17.57
CA VAL A 27 -17.93 18.87 -16.60
C VAL A 27 -16.43 19.19 -16.49
N ALA A 28 -16.00 20.45 -16.55
CA ALA A 28 -14.60 20.84 -16.33
C ALA A 28 -14.54 21.62 -15.01
N HIS A 29 -13.63 21.24 -14.10
CA HIS A 29 -13.36 21.99 -12.87
C HIS A 29 -12.19 22.97 -13.13
N GLU A 30 -12.32 24.22 -12.67
CA GLU A 30 -11.29 25.28 -12.82
C GLU A 30 -9.91 24.90 -12.26
N GLU A 31 -9.84 23.98 -11.28
CA GLU A 31 -8.59 23.50 -10.67
C GLU A 31 -7.68 22.69 -11.61
N TYR A 32 -8.21 22.15 -12.72
CA TYR A 32 -7.42 21.33 -13.64
C TYR A 32 -6.30 22.13 -14.33
N MET A 33 -6.53 23.43 -14.60
CA MET A 33 -5.56 24.28 -15.29
C MET A 33 -4.28 24.52 -14.48
N SER A 34 -4.32 24.49 -13.14
CA SER A 34 -3.11 24.65 -12.31
C SER A 34 -2.17 23.46 -12.37
N PHE A 35 -2.66 22.26 -12.71
CA PHE A 35 -1.85 21.03 -12.80
C PHE A 35 -1.13 20.86 -14.15
N ILE A 36 -1.52 21.63 -15.18
CA ILE A 36 -0.95 21.57 -16.54
C ILE A 36 0.15 22.62 -16.75
N ALA A 37 0.47 23.40 -15.70
CA ALA A 37 1.53 24.40 -15.74
C ALA A 37 2.83 23.77 -16.31
N LYS A 38 3.56 24.52 -17.15
CA LYS A 38 4.82 24.04 -17.74
C LYS A 38 5.77 23.62 -16.62
N HIS A 39 5.91 22.31 -16.41
CA HIS A 39 6.87 21.78 -15.45
C HIS A 39 8.29 22.29 -15.79
N PRO A 40 9.06 22.81 -14.82
CA PRO A 40 10.36 23.43 -15.07
C PRO A 40 11.41 22.48 -15.67
N LEU A 41 11.19 21.16 -15.60
CA LEU A 41 12.07 20.13 -16.14
C LEU A 41 11.76 19.68 -17.58
N LYS A 42 11.26 20.55 -18.46
CA LYS A 42 11.03 20.13 -19.86
C LYS A 42 12.25 20.30 -20.75
N SER A 43 12.86 19.16 -21.06
CA SER A 43 13.14 18.83 -22.45
C SER A 43 11.80 18.76 -23.21
N SER A 44 11.69 19.34 -24.41
CA SER A 44 10.69 18.96 -25.45
C SER A 44 9.30 19.66 -25.55
N ASN A 45 9.04 20.86 -25.00
CA ASN A 45 7.80 21.66 -25.24
C ASN A 45 6.40 21.07 -24.88
N ILE A 46 6.25 19.76 -24.64
CA ILE A 46 4.97 19.06 -24.39
C ILE A 46 4.47 19.28 -22.94
N PRO A 47 3.25 19.78 -22.65
CA PRO A 47 2.64 19.86 -21.29
C PRO A 47 2.87 18.61 -20.44
N VAL A 48 3.21 18.76 -19.16
CA VAL A 48 3.47 17.64 -18.26
C VAL A 48 2.45 17.70 -17.13
N VAL A 49 1.79 16.59 -16.86
CA VAL A 49 0.83 16.43 -15.76
C VAL A 49 1.37 15.39 -14.78
N MET A 50 1.44 15.75 -13.51
CA MET A 50 1.81 14.84 -12.43
C MET A 50 0.55 14.25 -11.80
N ALA A 51 0.46 12.93 -11.80
CA ALA A 51 -0.65 12.16 -11.25
C ALA A 51 -0.12 11.04 -10.33
N PRO A 52 0.52 11.37 -9.20
CA PRO A 52 1.19 10.38 -8.36
C PRO A 52 0.19 9.39 -7.76
N ILE A 53 0.60 8.13 -7.63
CA ILE A 53 -0.28 7.06 -7.18
C ILE A 53 0.19 6.43 -5.87
N TYR A 54 -0.78 6.05 -5.04
CA TYR A 54 -0.61 5.07 -3.98
C TYR A 54 -0.92 3.68 -4.51
N LEU A 55 -0.15 2.70 -4.03
CA LEU A 55 -0.39 1.29 -4.29
C LEU A 55 -0.73 0.58 -2.98
N TYR A 56 -1.73 -0.27 -2.99
CA TYR A 56 -2.22 -0.97 -1.81
C TYR A 56 -2.28 -2.46 -2.11
N SER A 57 -1.90 -3.27 -1.13
CA SER A 57 -2.16 -4.70 -1.17
C SER A 57 -2.63 -5.18 0.18
N ASP A 58 -3.79 -5.82 0.18
CA ASP A 58 -4.39 -6.43 1.35
C ASP A 58 -5.08 -7.74 0.96
N ASP A 59 -5.34 -8.58 1.97
CA ASP A 59 -6.09 -9.79 1.80
C ASP A 59 -7.60 -9.55 1.83
N MET A 60 -8.24 -9.86 0.72
CA MET A 60 -9.68 -9.83 0.56
C MET A 60 -10.26 -11.23 0.74
N SER A 61 -11.54 -11.29 1.07
CA SER A 61 -12.27 -12.56 1.06
C SER A 61 -13.30 -12.57 -0.06
N GLY A 62 -13.35 -13.67 -0.82
CA GLY A 62 -14.45 -13.96 -1.72
C GLY A 62 -15.68 -14.54 -1.01
N ASN A 63 -15.70 -14.55 0.33
CA ASN A 63 -16.82 -15.01 1.14
C ASN A 63 -17.06 -13.99 2.28
N ARG A 64 -18.16 -14.11 3.02
CA ARG A 64 -18.45 -13.24 4.17
C ARG A 64 -17.38 -13.33 5.27
N SER A 65 -16.52 -14.37 5.27
CA SER A 65 -15.39 -14.53 6.19
C SER A 65 -14.08 -14.83 5.47
N LYS A 66 -12.98 -14.21 5.94
CA LYS A 66 -11.60 -14.36 5.41
C LYS A 66 -11.02 -15.78 5.42
N LYS A 67 -11.70 -16.76 6.02
CA LYS A 67 -11.13 -18.08 6.35
C LYS A 67 -11.12 -19.08 5.18
N TRP A 68 -12.09 -19.01 4.26
CA TRP A 68 -12.34 -20.10 3.30
C TRP A 68 -12.11 -19.75 1.83
N ASN A 69 -11.85 -18.48 1.49
CA ASN A 69 -11.57 -18.07 0.11
C ASN A 69 -10.78 -16.74 0.10
N LYS A 70 -9.50 -16.81 0.50
CA LYS A 70 -8.61 -15.66 0.57
C LYS A 70 -8.11 -15.28 -0.82
N PHE A 71 -8.20 -14.00 -1.15
CA PHE A 71 -7.61 -13.39 -2.33
C PHE A 71 -6.57 -12.39 -1.89
N ASP A 72 -5.41 -12.41 -2.52
CA ASP A 72 -4.53 -11.26 -2.50
C ASP A 72 -4.98 -10.31 -3.61
N ALA A 73 -5.02 -9.01 -3.31
CA ALA A 73 -5.42 -7.99 -4.25
C ALA A 73 -4.43 -6.84 -4.28
N TRP A 74 -4.34 -6.22 -5.45
CA TRP A 74 -3.63 -4.97 -5.68
C TRP A 74 -4.62 -3.90 -6.07
N CYS A 75 -4.58 -2.78 -5.36
CA CYS A 75 -5.39 -1.61 -5.61
C CYS A 75 -4.51 -0.37 -5.76
N THR A 76 -5.04 0.68 -6.38
CA THR A 76 -4.37 1.97 -6.48
C THR A 76 -5.35 3.13 -6.31
N SER A 77 -4.85 4.27 -5.85
CA SER A 77 -5.56 5.55 -5.84
C SER A 77 -4.58 6.66 -6.21
N LEU A 78 -5.10 7.82 -6.61
CA LEU A 78 -4.29 9.02 -6.80
C LEU A 78 -3.99 9.63 -5.43
N ALA A 79 -2.73 9.95 -5.20
CA ALA A 79 -2.29 10.40 -3.89
C ALA A 79 -2.72 11.83 -3.54
N CYS A 80 -2.96 12.66 -4.55
CA CYS A 80 -3.24 14.08 -4.38
C CYS A 80 -4.71 14.43 -4.67
N LEU A 81 -5.62 13.46 -4.55
CA LEU A 81 -7.05 13.75 -4.69
C LEU A 81 -7.55 14.54 -3.47
N PRO A 82 -8.40 15.57 -3.68
CA PRO A 82 -9.17 16.19 -2.61
C PRO A 82 -9.92 15.14 -1.79
N LYS A 83 -10.15 15.43 -0.50
CA LYS A 83 -10.75 14.47 0.45
C LYS A 83 -12.10 13.92 -0.03
N GLU A 84 -12.89 14.72 -0.75
CA GLU A 84 -14.16 14.31 -1.34
C GLU A 84 -14.01 13.15 -2.35
N TYR A 85 -12.84 13.02 -2.96
CA TYR A 85 -12.52 12.03 -3.99
C TYR A 85 -11.53 10.95 -3.50
N ALA A 86 -11.09 11.02 -2.23
CA ALA A 86 -10.12 10.09 -1.65
C ALA A 86 -10.61 8.63 -1.56
N GLN A 87 -11.90 8.38 -1.75
CA GLN A 87 -12.49 7.04 -1.72
C GLN A 87 -12.32 6.25 -3.02
N ASP A 88 -11.73 6.86 -4.05
CA ASP A 88 -11.63 6.24 -5.34
C ASP A 88 -10.43 5.29 -5.46
N ILE A 89 -10.69 4.07 -5.00
CA ILE A 89 -9.77 2.94 -5.04
C ILE A 89 -10.06 2.10 -6.27
N TYR A 90 -9.03 1.86 -7.07
CA TYR A 90 -9.09 1.07 -8.30
C TYR A 90 -8.44 -0.28 -8.11
N LEU A 91 -9.22 -1.34 -8.24
CA LEU A 91 -8.71 -2.71 -8.27
C LEU A 91 -7.89 -2.94 -9.55
N LEU A 92 -6.60 -3.19 -9.39
CA LEU A 92 -5.69 -3.54 -10.48
C LEU A 92 -5.86 -5.01 -10.85
N CYS A 93 -5.65 -5.89 -9.88
CA CYS A 93 -5.79 -7.33 -10.01
C CYS A 93 -6.06 -7.99 -8.64
N CYS A 94 -6.63 -9.19 -8.66
CA CYS A 94 -6.80 -10.05 -7.48
C CYS A 94 -6.64 -11.52 -7.89
N SER A 95 -6.10 -12.34 -6.99
CA SER A 95 -5.94 -13.78 -7.21
C SER A 95 -6.03 -14.54 -5.89
N ASN A 96 -6.66 -15.71 -5.91
CA ASN A 96 -6.61 -16.68 -4.81
C ASN A 96 -5.58 -17.80 -5.05
N ARG A 97 -4.85 -17.74 -6.17
CA ARG A 97 -3.84 -18.74 -6.57
C ARG A 97 -2.41 -18.21 -6.52
N THR A 98 -2.26 -16.89 -6.48
CA THR A 98 -0.99 -16.20 -6.65
C THR A 98 -0.85 -15.18 -5.53
N ASN A 99 0.32 -15.11 -4.92
CA ASN A 99 0.52 -14.15 -3.82
C ASN A 99 0.73 -12.72 -4.35
N ALA A 100 0.59 -11.73 -3.47
CA ALA A 100 0.77 -10.31 -3.81
C ALA A 100 2.12 -10.01 -4.51
N VAL A 101 3.22 -10.64 -4.10
CA VAL A 101 4.55 -10.38 -4.70
C VAL A 101 4.61 -10.91 -6.13
N GLN A 102 4.17 -12.15 -6.38
CA GLN A 102 4.11 -12.74 -7.72
C GLN A 102 3.17 -11.95 -8.65
N MET A 103 2.03 -11.49 -8.12
CA MET A 103 1.10 -10.63 -8.87
C MET A 103 1.71 -9.27 -9.26
N SER A 104 2.72 -8.80 -8.53
CA SER A 104 3.37 -7.51 -8.81
C SER A 104 4.32 -7.56 -10.02
N GLU A 105 4.78 -8.75 -10.41
CA GLU A 105 5.69 -8.93 -11.54
C GLU A 105 5.16 -8.36 -12.86
N PRO A 106 3.92 -8.69 -13.31
CA PRO A 106 3.34 -8.06 -14.49
C PRO A 106 3.00 -6.57 -14.28
N LEU A 107 2.78 -6.11 -13.04
CA LEU A 107 2.44 -4.71 -12.76
C LEU A 107 3.67 -3.79 -12.84
N VAL A 108 4.86 -4.31 -12.51
CA VAL A 108 6.04 -3.44 -12.38
C VAL A 108 6.41 -2.75 -13.68
N ASN A 109 6.21 -3.40 -14.84
CA ASN A 109 6.52 -2.80 -16.14
C ASN A 109 5.55 -1.64 -16.46
N ASP A 110 4.27 -1.81 -16.14
CA ASP A 110 3.26 -0.74 -16.25
C ASP A 110 3.64 0.43 -15.32
N LEU A 111 4.00 0.14 -14.07
CA LEU A 111 4.40 1.15 -13.07
C LEU A 111 5.66 1.92 -13.48
N LEU A 112 6.68 1.23 -14.00
CA LEU A 112 7.90 1.86 -14.53
C LEU A 112 7.59 2.76 -15.74
N SER A 113 6.64 2.35 -16.58
CA SER A 113 6.20 3.17 -17.71
C SER A 113 5.48 4.43 -17.23
N LEU A 114 4.70 4.33 -16.16
CA LEU A 114 4.04 5.47 -15.51
C LEU A 114 5.04 6.42 -14.81
N GLU A 115 6.11 5.89 -14.19
CA GLU A 115 7.20 6.71 -13.62
C GLU A 115 7.98 7.48 -14.69
N LYS A 116 8.23 6.84 -15.85
CA LYS A 116 8.89 7.50 -17.00
C LYS A 116 7.97 8.48 -17.73
N GLY A 117 6.67 8.22 -17.67
CA GLY A 117 5.63 9.03 -18.28
C GLY A 117 5.08 8.42 -19.56
N ILE A 118 3.79 8.65 -19.78
CA ILE A 118 3.07 8.22 -20.97
C ILE A 118 2.53 9.42 -21.73
N CYS A 119 2.72 9.45 -23.04
CA CYS A 119 2.14 10.48 -23.89
C CYS A 119 0.66 10.17 -24.11
N VAL A 120 -0.19 11.15 -23.82
CA VAL A 120 -1.65 11.08 -23.97
C VAL A 120 -2.12 12.34 -24.67
N TYR A 121 -3.06 12.21 -25.60
CA TYR A 121 -3.70 13.35 -26.22
C TYR A 121 -4.78 13.93 -25.29
N ASP A 122 -4.63 15.18 -24.86
CA ASP A 122 -5.67 15.87 -24.09
C ASP A 122 -6.66 16.58 -25.02
N TYR A 123 -7.92 16.17 -24.93
CA TYR A 123 -8.99 16.78 -25.69
C TYR A 123 -9.24 18.25 -25.31
N LEU A 124 -8.97 18.66 -24.07
CA LEU A 124 -9.25 20.04 -23.62
C LEU A 124 -8.23 21.03 -24.18
N THR A 125 -6.93 20.74 -24.02
CA THR A 125 -5.87 21.60 -24.55
C THR A 125 -5.61 21.39 -26.05
N LYS A 126 -6.24 20.37 -26.66
CA LYS A 126 -6.04 19.96 -28.06
C LYS A 126 -4.57 19.65 -28.39
N SER A 127 -3.82 19.18 -27.40
CA SER A 127 -2.39 18.93 -27.52
C SER A 127 -2.03 17.58 -26.90
N ASP A 128 -0.92 16.99 -27.36
CA ASP A 128 -0.28 15.92 -26.63
C ASP A 128 0.24 16.45 -25.29
N ILE A 129 0.09 15.64 -24.25
CA ILE A 129 0.60 15.90 -22.91
C ILE A 129 1.32 14.65 -22.40
N LEU A 130 2.32 14.84 -21.56
CA LEU A 130 3.06 13.77 -20.90
C LEU A 130 2.54 13.61 -19.48
N VAL A 131 2.06 12.41 -19.17
CA VAL A 131 1.48 12.10 -17.86
C VAL A 131 2.47 11.25 -17.08
N LEU A 132 2.95 11.80 -15.98
CA LEU A 132 3.84 11.13 -15.04
C LEU A 132 3.02 10.68 -13.83
N ALA A 133 2.97 9.38 -13.57
CA ALA A 133 2.25 8.82 -12.44
C ALA A 133 3.17 7.95 -11.58
N PRO A 134 4.17 8.56 -10.90
CA PRO A 134 5.10 7.80 -10.08
C PRO A 134 4.39 7.19 -8.86
N VAL A 135 4.85 6.02 -8.44
CA VAL A 135 4.42 5.41 -7.19
C VAL A 135 5.11 6.14 -6.04
N ILE A 136 4.35 6.87 -5.24
CA ILE A 136 4.93 7.61 -4.12
C ILE A 136 4.93 6.82 -2.82
N SER A 137 4.05 5.82 -2.70
CA SER A 137 3.95 5.00 -1.51
C SER A 137 3.25 3.67 -1.77
N ILE A 138 3.69 2.64 -1.06
CA ILE A 138 3.07 1.31 -1.09
C ILE A 138 2.59 0.97 0.32
N LEU A 139 1.27 0.89 0.47
CA LEU A 139 0.55 0.57 1.69
C LEU A 139 0.30 -0.93 1.73
N CYS A 140 1.29 -1.65 2.25
CA CYS A 140 1.25 -3.11 2.29
C CYS A 140 1.82 -3.68 3.58
N ASN A 141 1.16 -4.73 4.08
CA ASN A 141 1.58 -5.37 5.31
C ASN A 141 2.87 -6.14 5.22
N ASN A 142 3.23 -6.80 4.11
CA ASN A 142 4.39 -7.71 4.09
C ASN A 142 5.22 -7.67 2.78
N VAL A 143 5.16 -6.57 2.04
CA VAL A 143 5.66 -6.54 0.65
C VAL A 143 7.11 -6.04 0.56
N VAL A 144 7.79 -5.74 1.67
CA VAL A 144 9.23 -5.36 1.67
C VAL A 144 10.15 -6.56 1.92
N ASN A 145 9.68 -7.78 1.64
CA ASN A 145 10.34 -9.05 1.97
C ASN A 145 10.66 -9.25 3.46
N HIS A 146 10.21 -8.37 4.34
CA HIS A 146 10.46 -8.47 5.78
C HIS A 146 9.67 -9.63 6.41
N LEU A 147 10.27 -10.34 7.37
CA LEU A 147 9.68 -11.51 8.04
C LEU A 147 8.71 -11.17 9.20
N GLY A 148 8.50 -9.88 9.43
CA GLY A 148 7.65 -9.37 10.51
C GLY A 148 8.15 -9.84 11.88
N SER A 149 7.24 -10.32 12.73
CA SER A 149 7.53 -10.75 14.11
C SER A 149 8.40 -12.00 14.24
N THR A 150 8.68 -12.69 13.13
CA THR A 150 9.57 -13.88 13.15
C THR A 150 11.04 -13.52 12.90
N ALA A 151 11.32 -12.26 12.54
CA ALA A 151 12.67 -11.74 12.38
C ALA A 151 13.34 -11.50 13.73
N ILE A 152 14.66 -11.68 13.80
CA ILE A 152 15.47 -11.11 14.89
C ILE A 152 15.53 -9.60 14.72
N LYS A 153 15.70 -9.12 13.48
CA LYS A 153 15.67 -7.70 13.16
C LYS A 153 14.22 -7.27 12.96
N LEU A 154 13.63 -6.69 14.00
CA LEU A 154 12.17 -6.45 14.09
C LEU A 154 11.69 -5.31 13.20
N CYS A 155 12.54 -4.30 12.95
CA CYS A 155 12.15 -3.10 12.22
C CYS A 155 12.44 -3.22 10.71
N ARG A 156 11.50 -2.68 9.93
CA ARG A 156 11.59 -2.60 8.45
C ARG A 156 12.46 -1.46 7.95
N ILE A 157 12.73 -0.48 8.81
CA ILE A 157 13.50 0.72 8.50
C ILE A 157 14.92 0.62 9.06
N CYS A 158 15.11 -0.09 10.18
CA CYS A 158 16.42 -0.24 10.81
C CYS A 158 16.68 -1.66 11.34
N ASN A 159 17.93 -1.95 11.65
CA ASN A 159 18.40 -3.26 12.14
C ASN A 159 18.34 -3.39 13.68
N THR A 160 17.31 -2.86 14.31
CA THR A 160 17.05 -3.08 15.75
C THR A 160 16.59 -4.51 16.00
N SER A 161 17.07 -5.11 17.10
CA SER A 161 16.70 -6.49 17.47
C SER A 161 15.63 -6.58 18.53
N ASP A 162 15.47 -5.53 19.35
CA ASP A 162 14.58 -5.50 20.51
C ASP A 162 13.60 -4.31 20.44
N GLY A 163 13.80 -3.38 19.50
CA GLY A 163 13.00 -2.17 19.38
C GLY A 163 13.27 -1.13 20.46
N SER A 164 14.24 -1.36 21.36
CA SER A 164 14.58 -0.42 22.44
C SER A 164 15.36 0.78 21.93
N VAL A 165 16.20 0.55 20.91
CA VAL A 165 17.03 1.57 20.26
C VAL A 165 16.89 1.51 18.75
N ILE A 166 17.08 2.65 18.10
CA ILE A 166 17.16 2.73 16.65
C ILE A 166 18.46 2.07 16.21
N GLY A 167 18.34 1.00 15.42
CA GLY A 167 19.50 0.31 14.83
C GLY A 167 20.03 1.05 13.60
N GLN A 168 21.04 0.46 12.94
CA GLN A 168 21.50 0.95 11.64
C GLN A 168 20.35 0.97 10.63
N LEU A 169 20.18 2.09 9.92
CA LEU A 169 19.16 2.21 8.87
C LEU A 169 19.42 1.22 7.74
N ARG A 170 18.33 0.60 7.28
CA ARG A 170 18.35 -0.30 6.12
C ARG A 170 18.53 0.50 4.84
N SER A 171 19.20 -0.10 3.87
CA SER A 171 19.37 0.49 2.53
C SER A 171 19.12 -0.56 1.47
N LYS A 172 18.47 -0.17 0.37
CA LYS A 172 18.18 -1.06 -0.76
C LYS A 172 19.38 -1.90 -1.18
N GLU A 173 20.57 -1.30 -1.24
CA GLU A 173 21.81 -1.99 -1.60
C GLU A 173 22.20 -3.09 -0.61
N ASN A 174 22.19 -2.80 0.70
CA ASN A 174 22.58 -3.76 1.73
C ASN A 174 21.56 -4.90 1.86
N GLU A 175 20.28 -4.58 1.73
CA GLU A 175 19.22 -5.58 1.80
C GLU A 175 19.25 -6.50 0.56
N LEU A 176 19.54 -5.98 -0.64
CA LEU A 176 19.76 -6.80 -1.85
C LEU A 176 20.96 -7.75 -1.70
N LYS A 177 22.07 -7.29 -1.11
CA LYS A 177 23.22 -8.16 -0.79
C LYS A 177 22.82 -9.26 0.20
N SER A 178 22.07 -8.91 1.25
CA SER A 178 21.60 -9.87 2.25
C SER A 178 20.67 -10.92 1.64
N MET A 179 19.74 -10.51 0.77
CA MET A 179 18.87 -11.42 0.02
C MET A 179 19.67 -12.36 -0.89
N ALA A 180 20.67 -11.84 -1.60
CA ALA A 180 21.54 -12.65 -2.45
C ALA A 180 22.34 -13.68 -1.64
N MET A 181 22.85 -13.31 -0.45
CA MET A 181 23.51 -14.25 0.46
C MET A 181 22.58 -15.36 0.93
N ILE A 182 21.32 -15.04 1.27
CA ILE A 182 20.33 -16.06 1.64
C ILE A 182 20.02 -16.97 0.43
N ALA A 183 19.88 -16.40 -0.78
CA ALA A 183 19.57 -17.16 -1.99
C ALA A 183 20.70 -18.13 -2.38
N ALA A 184 21.96 -17.72 -2.20
CA ALA A 184 23.14 -18.51 -2.53
C ALA A 184 23.41 -19.67 -1.56
N GLU A 185 22.83 -19.64 -0.36
CA GLU A 185 23.03 -20.68 0.65
C GLU A 185 22.36 -22.00 0.20
N PRO A 186 23.07 -23.14 0.15
CA PRO A 186 22.50 -24.39 -0.37
C PRO A 186 21.50 -25.05 0.58
N THR A 187 21.66 -24.90 1.89
CA THR A 187 20.86 -25.65 2.87
C THR A 187 19.67 -24.85 3.42
N GLU A 188 18.46 -25.40 3.36
CA GLU A 188 17.26 -24.71 3.89
C GLU A 188 17.33 -24.42 5.39
N GLN A 189 18.03 -25.26 6.16
CA GLN A 189 18.29 -25.01 7.58
C GLN A 189 19.07 -23.71 7.76
N ARG A 190 20.15 -23.52 6.98
CA ARG A 190 20.97 -22.32 7.06
C ARG A 190 20.26 -21.10 6.46
N LYS A 191 19.50 -21.26 5.37
CA LYS A 191 18.61 -20.20 4.86
C LYS A 191 17.63 -19.73 5.93
N ASN A 192 16.99 -20.63 6.66
CA ASN A 192 16.06 -20.26 7.74
C ASN A 192 16.74 -19.46 8.84
N ILE A 193 18.00 -19.78 9.17
CA ILE A 193 18.79 -18.99 10.12
C ILE A 193 19.07 -17.60 9.53
N LEU A 194 19.59 -17.52 8.31
CA LEU A 194 19.94 -16.24 7.66
C LEU A 194 18.71 -15.35 7.45
N ARG A 195 17.58 -15.92 7.02
CA ARG A 195 16.27 -15.26 6.92
C ARG A 195 15.93 -14.56 8.24
N LYS A 196 15.98 -15.29 9.36
CA LYS A 196 15.70 -14.72 10.69
C LYS A 196 16.72 -13.67 11.11
N THR A 197 18.00 -13.91 10.85
CA THR A 197 19.11 -13.01 11.21
C THR A 197 19.02 -11.67 10.49
N TYR A 198 18.75 -11.66 9.19
CA TYR A 198 18.59 -10.43 8.40
C TYR A 198 17.17 -9.86 8.49
N GLY A 199 16.19 -10.69 8.86
CA GLY A 199 14.77 -10.35 8.89
C GLY A 199 14.14 -10.30 7.50
N LEU A 200 14.74 -10.95 6.49
CA LEU A 200 14.33 -10.85 5.09
C LEU A 200 14.08 -12.21 4.44
N ARG A 201 13.21 -12.21 3.44
CA ARG A 201 13.04 -13.27 2.44
C ARG A 201 13.95 -12.99 1.25
N GLU A 202 14.54 -14.05 0.70
CA GLU A 202 15.48 -14.02 -0.42
C GLU A 202 14.83 -13.84 -1.80
N ASN A 203 13.52 -14.10 -1.91
CA ASN A 203 12.83 -14.01 -3.19
C ASN A 203 12.88 -12.58 -3.73
N PRO A 204 13.30 -12.38 -5.00
CA PRO A 204 13.39 -11.04 -5.57
C PRO A 204 12.01 -10.42 -5.62
N ASN A 205 11.88 -9.21 -5.05
CA ASN A 205 10.64 -8.46 -5.14
C ASN A 205 10.66 -7.60 -6.40
N PRO A 206 9.74 -7.80 -7.36
CA PRO A 206 9.71 -7.03 -8.60
C PRO A 206 9.62 -5.52 -8.34
N LEU A 207 8.90 -5.10 -7.29
CA LEU A 207 8.67 -3.71 -6.96
C LEU A 207 9.96 -2.94 -6.64
N PHE A 208 11.05 -3.63 -6.26
CA PHE A 208 12.36 -3.01 -6.05
C PHE A 208 12.94 -2.36 -7.32
N LYS A 209 12.35 -2.54 -8.50
CA LYS A 209 12.73 -1.80 -9.71
C LYS A 209 12.23 -0.35 -9.73
N LEU A 210 11.20 -0.04 -8.95
CA LEU A 210 10.61 1.31 -8.89
C LEU A 210 11.57 2.32 -8.26
N SER A 211 11.29 3.60 -8.53
CA SER A 211 12.08 4.72 -8.01
C SER A 211 11.97 4.89 -6.49
N VAL A 212 10.83 4.49 -5.90
CA VAL A 212 10.58 4.58 -4.46
C VAL A 212 11.46 3.61 -3.66
N ASP A 213 12.08 4.09 -2.59
CA ASP A 213 12.87 3.28 -1.67
C ASP A 213 11.99 2.72 -0.56
N PHE A 214 11.64 1.43 -0.64
CA PHE A 214 10.80 0.75 0.34
C PHE A 214 11.41 0.61 1.72
N PHE A 215 12.73 0.70 1.85
CA PHE A 215 13.39 0.60 3.16
C PHE A 215 13.36 1.94 3.92
N LYS A 216 13.05 3.03 3.21
CA LYS A 216 12.92 4.39 3.77
C LYS A 216 11.50 4.91 3.75
N SER A 217 10.70 4.44 2.80
CA SER A 217 9.35 4.90 2.51
C SER A 217 8.38 3.77 2.85
N THR A 218 8.26 3.43 4.13
CA THR A 218 7.15 2.56 4.57
C THR A 218 6.08 3.43 5.22
N PRO A 219 4.95 3.68 4.52
CA PRO A 219 3.80 4.24 5.20
C PRO A 219 3.27 3.19 6.19
N VAL A 220 3.14 3.62 7.42
CA VAL A 220 2.62 2.82 8.52
C VAL A 220 1.12 2.63 8.29
N GLU A 221 0.64 1.39 8.14
CA GLU A 221 -0.81 1.16 8.09
C GLU A 221 -1.39 1.46 9.48
N SER A 222 -2.13 2.56 9.59
CA SER A 222 -2.70 3.04 10.86
C SER A 222 -3.48 1.95 11.61
N LEU A 223 -4.19 1.08 10.88
CA LEU A 223 -4.90 -0.04 11.47
C LEU A 223 -3.94 -1.02 12.16
N HIS A 224 -2.93 -1.53 11.45
CA HIS A 224 -2.02 -2.54 12.01
C HIS A 224 -1.06 -1.97 13.06
N THR A 225 -0.69 -0.70 12.98
CA THR A 225 0.30 -0.12 13.90
C THR A 225 -0.32 0.61 15.08
N ILE A 226 -1.38 1.39 14.86
CA ILE A 226 -2.02 2.14 15.94
C ILE A 226 -3.05 1.25 16.62
N LEU A 227 -4.06 0.77 15.89
CA LEU A 227 -5.18 0.03 16.49
C LEU A 227 -4.77 -1.38 16.94
N LEU A 228 -4.24 -2.19 16.03
CA LEU A 228 -3.82 -3.57 16.32
C LEU A 228 -2.44 -3.66 16.98
N GLY A 229 -1.66 -2.58 16.93
CA GLY A 229 -0.40 -2.43 17.66
C GLY A 229 -0.63 -1.72 18.98
N ALA A 230 -0.35 -0.42 19.03
CA ALA A 230 -0.32 0.37 20.27
C ALA A 230 -1.59 0.20 21.14
N CYS A 231 -2.77 0.46 20.59
CA CYS A 231 -4.03 0.39 21.34
C CYS A 231 -4.31 -1.02 21.88
N LYS A 232 -4.11 -2.06 21.05
CA LYS A 232 -4.27 -3.46 21.47
C LYS A 232 -3.36 -3.82 22.65
N TYR A 233 -2.10 -3.43 22.61
CA TYR A 233 -1.15 -3.74 23.68
C TYR A 233 -1.42 -2.93 24.95
N LEU A 234 -1.79 -1.65 24.82
CA LEU A 234 -2.22 -0.82 25.96
C LEU A 234 -3.46 -1.41 26.64
N LEU A 235 -4.46 -1.82 25.86
CA LEU A 235 -5.67 -2.46 26.39
C LEU A 235 -5.34 -3.80 27.08
N ARG A 236 -4.49 -4.62 26.48
CA ARG A 236 -4.04 -5.89 27.11
C ARG A 236 -3.36 -5.64 28.44
N GLN A 237 -2.50 -4.62 28.52
CA GLN A 237 -1.82 -4.26 29.76
C GLN A 237 -2.82 -3.76 30.81
N PHE A 238 -3.75 -2.89 30.43
CA PHE A 238 -4.82 -2.40 31.31
C PHE A 238 -5.69 -3.55 31.86
N MET A 239 -5.96 -4.56 31.04
CA MET A 239 -6.79 -5.71 31.41
C MET A 239 -6.04 -6.78 32.21
N LYS A 240 -4.70 -6.79 32.20
CA LYS A 240 -3.89 -7.88 32.76
C LYS A 240 -4.24 -8.18 34.23
N ASP A 241 -4.29 -7.13 35.04
CA ASP A 241 -4.42 -7.23 36.50
C ASP A 241 -5.88 -7.14 36.99
N ARG A 242 -6.85 -7.17 36.08
CA ARG A 242 -8.28 -7.09 36.41
C ARG A 242 -8.87 -8.47 36.73
N SER A 243 -9.85 -8.50 37.62
CA SER A 243 -10.63 -9.70 37.94
C SER A 243 -11.50 -10.14 36.75
N SER A 244 -11.93 -11.41 36.73
CA SER A 244 -12.78 -11.95 35.66
C SER A 244 -14.11 -11.21 35.52
N ALA A 245 -14.67 -10.72 36.63
CA ALA A 245 -15.91 -9.94 36.64
C ALA A 245 -15.72 -8.54 36.05
N GLU A 246 -14.64 -7.83 36.44
CA GLU A 246 -14.28 -6.53 35.88
C GLU A 246 -13.97 -6.63 34.39
N LYS A 247 -13.21 -7.66 33.99
CA LYS A 247 -12.94 -7.94 32.58
C LYS A 247 -14.25 -8.02 31.82
N LYS A 248 -15.18 -8.89 32.25
CA LYS A 248 -16.49 -9.08 31.59
C LYS A 248 -17.32 -7.78 31.53
N LYS A 249 -17.30 -6.97 32.59
CA LYS A 249 -17.97 -5.66 32.63
C LYS A 249 -17.38 -4.70 31.60
N TYR A 250 -16.07 -4.46 31.62
CA TYR A 250 -15.41 -3.55 30.68
C TYR A 250 -15.48 -4.06 29.24
N TRP A 251 -15.48 -5.39 29.02
CA TRP A 251 -15.71 -5.98 27.70
C TRP A 251 -17.11 -5.68 27.15
N LEU A 252 -18.14 -5.76 27.99
CA LEU A 252 -19.51 -5.42 27.62
C LEU A 252 -19.69 -3.92 27.38
N GLU A 253 -19.14 -3.08 28.26
CA GLU A 253 -19.14 -1.61 28.10
C GLU A 253 -18.36 -1.18 26.85
N SER A 254 -17.22 -1.81 26.58
CA SER A 254 -16.44 -1.55 25.37
C SER A 254 -17.20 -1.98 24.11
N MET A 255 -17.79 -3.19 24.06
CA MET A 255 -18.67 -3.63 22.96
C MET A 255 -19.83 -2.65 22.70
N LEU A 256 -20.45 -2.13 23.76
CA LEU A 256 -21.53 -1.15 23.68
C LEU A 256 -21.04 0.24 23.21
N SER A 257 -19.81 0.62 23.57
CA SER A 257 -19.19 1.88 23.13
C SER A 257 -18.60 1.83 21.71
N HIS A 258 -18.43 0.66 21.09
CA HIS A 258 -17.82 0.50 19.75
C HIS A 258 -18.77 0.77 18.57
N ILE A 259 -19.72 1.71 18.74
CA ILE A 259 -20.11 2.64 17.66
C ILE A 259 -19.33 3.94 17.90
N VAL A 260 -18.00 3.87 17.96
CA VAL A 260 -17.14 5.07 17.95
C VAL A 260 -16.30 4.97 16.69
N ALA A 261 -16.78 5.65 15.66
CA ALA A 261 -16.10 5.84 14.40
C ALA A 261 -14.77 6.56 14.63
N PHE A 262 -13.65 5.86 14.44
CA PHE A 262 -12.35 6.50 14.32
C PHE A 262 -12.24 7.11 12.92
N HIS A 263 -12.44 8.42 12.81
CA HIS A 263 -12.32 9.14 11.55
C HIS A 263 -10.85 9.53 11.31
N VAL A 264 -10.03 8.57 10.88
CA VAL A 264 -8.71 8.86 10.31
C VAL A 264 -8.88 8.90 8.80
N GLY A 265 -9.00 10.11 8.23
CA GLY A 265 -8.95 10.34 6.79
C GLY A 265 -9.82 9.40 5.93
N SER A 266 -11.08 9.78 5.73
CA SER A 266 -11.96 9.29 4.64
C SER A 266 -12.32 7.79 4.58
N GLN A 267 -11.86 6.95 5.51
CA GLN A 267 -12.41 5.61 5.70
C GLN A 267 -13.26 5.58 6.97
N GLU A 268 -14.58 5.42 6.81
CA GLU A 268 -15.37 4.81 7.88
C GLU A 268 -14.88 3.36 7.99
N ILE A 269 -13.91 3.12 8.89
CA ILE A 269 -13.57 1.76 9.31
C ILE A 269 -14.68 1.31 10.27
N LEU A 270 -15.88 1.08 9.72
CA LEU A 270 -16.96 0.38 10.41
C LEU A 270 -16.69 -1.13 10.31
N LEU A 271 -15.56 -1.56 10.88
CA LEU A 271 -15.17 -2.96 10.95
C LEU A 271 -14.86 -3.32 12.40
N THR A 272 -15.94 -3.56 13.14
CA THR A 272 -16.11 -4.74 13.98
C THR A 272 -14.84 -5.22 14.69
N ILE A 273 -14.32 -4.42 15.62
CA ILE A 273 -13.31 -4.83 16.62
C ILE A 273 -13.81 -6.07 17.41
N THR A 274 -15.13 -6.28 17.45
CA THR A 274 -15.78 -7.36 18.18
C THR A 274 -15.46 -8.76 17.65
N SER A 275 -15.22 -8.98 16.35
CA SER A 275 -14.91 -10.33 15.83
C SER A 275 -13.44 -10.73 16.01
N PHE A 276 -12.52 -9.76 16.04
CA PHE A 276 -11.08 -10.03 16.10
C PHE A 276 -10.55 -10.25 17.53
N LEU A 277 -11.24 -9.71 18.55
CA LEU A 277 -10.94 -10.01 19.96
C LEU A 277 -11.52 -11.37 20.41
N LEU A 278 -12.45 -11.95 19.64
CA LEU A 278 -13.02 -13.29 19.89
C LEU A 278 -12.14 -14.45 19.40
N GLY A 279 -11.20 -14.22 18.49
CA GLY A 279 -10.42 -15.30 17.84
C GLY A 279 -9.18 -15.78 18.59
N GLY A 280 -9.06 -15.50 19.88
CA GLY A 280 -7.83 -15.71 20.66
C GLY A 280 -8.03 -16.22 22.08
N ILE A 281 -9.10 -16.99 22.32
CA ILE A 281 -9.26 -17.91 23.46
C ILE A 281 -9.78 -19.23 22.90
#